data_AF-A0AAU1ME92-F1
#
_entry.id   AF-A0AAU1ME92-F1
#
_cell.length_a   1.000
_cell.length_b   1.000
_cell.length_c   1.000
_cell.angle_alpha   90.00
_cell.angle_beta   90.00
_cell.angle_gamma   90.00
#
_symmetry.space_group_name_H-M   'P 1'
#
loop_
_entity.id
_entity.type
_entity.pdbx_description
1 polymer ?
#
loop_
_entity_poly.entity_id
_entity_poly.type
_entity_poly.pdbx_seq_one_letter_code
_entity_poly.pdbx_strand_id
1 'polypeptide(L)' 'MRALIAAATGLAVALALVITISAIGSPPGETSPKPLLTTVPKHP' A
#
# COMPACT_ATOMS: atom_id res chain seq x y z
N MET A 1 -34.46 8.08 5.59
CA MET A 1 -33.07 8.59 5.72
C MET A 1 -32.13 7.71 6.56
N ARG A 2 -32.50 6.46 6.94
CA ARG A 2 -31.61 5.58 7.74
C ARG A 2 -30.52 4.90 6.90
N ALA A 3 -30.84 4.56 5.65
CA ALA A 3 -29.89 3.97 4.71
C ALA A 3 -28.72 4.90 4.38
N LEU A 4 -28.98 6.21 4.22
CA LEU A 4 -27.92 7.20 3.99
C LEU A 4 -26.95 7.30 5.17
N ILE A 5 -27.46 7.26 6.39
CA ILE A 5 -26.61 7.29 7.60
C ILE A 5 -25.74 6.04 7.64
N ALA A 6 -26.31 4.84 7.44
CA ALA A 6 -25.55 3.60 7.43
C ALA A 6 -24.46 3.58 6.35
N ALA A 7 -24.76 4.07 5.15
CA ALA A 7 -23.79 4.19 4.06
C ALA A 7 -22.66 5.17 4.40
N ALA A 8 -22.98 6.34 4.96
CA ALA A 8 -22.00 7.32 5.37
C ALA A 8 -21.09 6.79 6.50
N THR A 9 -21.66 6.06 7.48
CA THR A 9 -20.88 5.46 8.56
C THR A 9 -19.94 4.37 8.03
N GLY A 10 -20.43 3.49 7.15
CA GLY A 10 -19.61 2.46 6.52
C GLY A 10 -18.46 3.05 5.71
N LEU A 11 -18.74 4.10 4.93
CA LEU A 11 -17.71 4.82 4.17
C LEU A 11 -16.67 5.47 5.08
N ALA A 12 -17.11 6.15 6.16
CA ALA A 12 -16.21 6.79 7.11
C ALA A 12 -15.26 5.78 7.78
N VAL A 13 -15.77 4.61 8.18
CA VAL A 13 -14.96 3.54 8.77
C VAL A 13 -13.95 2.98 7.76
N ALA A 14 -14.36 2.77 6.50
CA ALA A 14 -13.46 2.29 5.46
C ALA A 14 -12.31 3.27 5.19
N LEU A 15 -12.62 4.56 5.08
CA LEU A 15 -11.61 5.60 4.88
C LEU A 15 -10.67 5.73 6.07
N ALA A 16 -11.22 5.70 7.30
CA ALA A 16 -10.40 5.73 8.51
C ALA A 16 -9.39 4.57 8.51
N LEU A 17 -9.82 3.35 8.19
CA LEU A 17 -8.95 2.18 8.12
C LEU A 17 -7.82 2.35 7.10
N VAL A 18 -8.15 2.79 5.87
CA VAL A 18 -7.18 3.00 4.80
C VAL A 18 -6.16 4.07 5.20
N ILE A 19 -6.61 5.19 5.76
CA ILE A 19 -5.74 6.27 6.21
C ILE A 19 -4.80 5.78 7.32
N THR A 20 -5.32 5.04 8.31
CA THR A 20 -4.50 4.50 9.40
C THR A 20 -3.41 3.56 8.88
N ILE A 21 -3.75 2.61 8.00
CA ILE A 21 -2.78 1.68 7.42
C ILE A 21 -1.74 2.44 6.57
N SER A 22 -2.19 3.43 5.81
CA SER A 22 -1.30 4.25 4.98
C SER A 22 -0.33 5.07 5.83
N ALA A 23 -0.78 5.59 6.98
CA ALA A 23 0.04 6.36 7.90
C ALA A 23 1.10 5.52 8.63
N ILE A 24 0.82 4.24 8.90
CA ILE A 24 1.82 3.29 9.42
C ILE A 24 2.97 3.11 8.41
N GLY A 25 2.64 3.18 7.12
CA GLY A 25 3.61 3.10 6.04
C GLY A 25 4.20 1.70 5.86
N SER A 26 5.00 1.54 4.83
CA SER A 26 5.84 0.35 4.67
C SER A 26 7.16 0.57 5.42
N PRO A 27 7.73 -0.46 6.06
CA PRO A 27 9.09 -0.36 6.57
C PRO A 27 10.02 0.04 5.42
N PRO A 28 11.05 0.87 5.67
CA PRO A 28 12.05 1.19 4.66
C PRO A 28 12.66 -0.13 4.14
N GLY A 29 12.42 -0.40 2.86
CA GLY A 29 12.96 -1.58 2.19
C GLY A 29 14.40 -1.32 1.79
N GLU A 30 15.33 -2.06 2.36
CA GLU A 30 16.70 -2.07 1.87
C GLU A 30 16.77 -2.94 0.62
N THR A 31 17.30 -2.39 -0.48
CA THR A 31 17.66 -3.21 -1.64
C THR A 31 19.04 -3.81 -1.43
N SER A 32 19.24 -5.06 -1.88
CA SER A 32 20.57 -5.67 -1.82
C SER A 32 21.55 -4.85 -2.68
N PRO A 33 22.69 -4.41 -2.12
CA PRO A 33 23.72 -3.71 -2.90
C PRO A 33 24.46 -4.64 -3.87
N LYS A 34 24.32 -5.96 -3.69
CA LYS A 34 24.83 -6.94 -4.66
C LYS A 34 23.94 -6.93 -5.90
N PRO A 35 24.53 -6.98 -7.10
CA PRO A 35 23.77 -7.17 -8.32
C PRO A 35 22.88 -8.38 -8.17
N LEU A 36 21.66 -8.30 -8.70
CA LEU A 36 20.83 -9.47 -8.86
C LEU A 36 21.67 -10.53 -9.57
N LEU A 37 21.69 -11.76 -9.04
CA LEU A 37 22.40 -12.89 -9.66
C LEU A 37 21.76 -13.33 -11.00
N THR A 38 21.03 -12.43 -11.63
CA THR A 38 20.59 -12.51 -13.00
C THR A 38 21.76 -12.08 -13.87
N THR A 39 22.23 -12.98 -14.73
CA THR A 39 23.11 -12.61 -15.83
C THR A 39 22.39 -11.57 -16.68
N VAL A 40 22.97 -10.35 -16.77
CA VAL A 40 22.53 -9.36 -17.76
C VAL A 40 22.81 -9.95 -19.15
N PRO A 41 21.79 -10.11 -20.02
CA PRO A 41 22.04 -10.54 -21.39
C PRO A 41 22.90 -9.47 -22.06
N LYS A 42 24.02 -9.88 -22.68
CA LYS A 42 24.76 -8.97 -23.56
C LYS A 42 23.83 -8.59 -24.72
N HIS A 43 23.41 -7.33 -24.76
CA HIS A 43 22.70 -6.79 -25.91
C HIS A 43 23.69 -6.65 -27.08
N PRO A 44 23.31 -6.98 -28.32
CA PRO A 44 24.13 -6.74 -29.50
C PRO A 44 24.40 -5.25 -29.73
#